data_AF-A0A3M1M539-F1
#
_entry.id   AF-A0A3M1M539-F1
#
_cell.length_a   1.000
_cell.length_b   1.000
_cell.length_c   1.000
_cell.angle_alpha   90.00
_cell.angle_beta   90.00
_cell.angle_gamma   90.00
#
_symmetry.space_group_name_H-M   'P 1'
#
loop_
_entity.id
_entity.type
_entity.pdbx_description
1 polymer ?
#
loop_
_entity_poly.entity_id
_entity_poly.type
_entity_poly.pdbx_seq_one_letter_code
_entity_poly.pdbx_strand_id
1 'polypeptide(L)'
;MLEDPSTNLTLADLRAVQDALDVPLADLLVDRDALHRPVQERAKMVKAMKTAVSLRQMKAPPRVHRLAEMLCEQLIEVMPELREVGGWPQFGARRGKSVLGRILCEPIDTSNLRLSDSE
;
A
#
# COMPACT_ATOMS: atom_id res chain seq x y z
N MET A 1 -17.72 -23.25 3.51
CA MET A 1 -17.07 -23.87 2.33
C MET A 1 -16.48 -22.85 1.32
N LEU A 2 -16.49 -21.53 1.58
CA LEU A 2 -15.74 -20.53 0.78
C LEU A 2 -14.39 -20.11 1.40
N GLU A 3 -14.10 -20.52 2.63
CA GLU A 3 -12.93 -20.02 3.39
C GLU A 3 -11.66 -20.88 3.22
N ASP A 4 -11.70 -21.93 2.39
CA ASP A 4 -10.50 -22.71 2.08
C ASP A 4 -9.74 -22.06 0.91
N PRO A 5 -8.51 -21.56 1.11
CA PRO A 5 -7.72 -20.88 0.08
C PRO A 5 -7.35 -21.76 -1.11
N SER A 6 -7.53 -23.09 -1.02
CA SER A 6 -7.31 -24.03 -2.10
C SER A 6 -8.54 -24.31 -2.97
N THR A 7 -9.71 -23.77 -2.57
CA THR A 7 -10.95 -23.95 -3.32
C THR A 7 -10.98 -23.03 -4.52
N ASN A 8 -11.04 -23.61 -5.72
CA ASN A 8 -11.24 -22.84 -6.95
C ASN A 8 -12.67 -22.30 -7.00
N LEU A 9 -12.80 -20.99 -7.15
CA LEU A 9 -14.07 -20.33 -7.43
C LEU A 9 -14.25 -20.17 -8.94
N THR A 10 -15.46 -20.41 -9.43
CA THR A 10 -15.80 -20.04 -10.81
C THR A 10 -16.03 -18.53 -10.91
N LEU A 11 -15.99 -17.97 -12.13
CA LEU A 11 -16.31 -16.55 -12.34
C LEU A 11 -17.75 -16.19 -11.93
N ALA A 12 -18.67 -17.16 -12.01
CA ALA A 12 -20.05 -16.97 -11.54
C ALA A 12 -20.10 -16.81 -10.02
N ASP A 13 -19.34 -17.63 -9.29
CA ASP A 13 -19.24 -17.54 -7.83
C ASP A 13 -18.61 -16.20 -7.40
N LEU A 14 -17.56 -15.78 -8.09
CA LEU A 14 -16.89 -14.49 -7.82
C LEU A 14 -17.83 -13.30 -8.06
N ARG A 15 -18.70 -13.39 -9.07
CA ARG A 15 -19.71 -12.36 -9.35
C ARG A 15 -20.81 -12.34 -8.29
N ALA A 16 -21.24 -13.50 -7.81
CA ALA A 16 -22.21 -13.58 -6.72
C ALA A 16 -21.65 -12.95 -5.43
N VAL A 17 -20.36 -13.18 -5.14
CA VAL A 17 -19.66 -12.53 -4.02
C VAL A 17 -19.54 -11.02 -4.25
N GLN A 18 -19.28 -10.61 -5.49
CA GLN A 18 -19.23 -9.19 -5.88
C GLN A 18 -20.55 -8.47 -5.57
N ASP A 19 -21.66 -9.05 -6.01
CA ASP A 19 -22.99 -8.47 -5.82
C ASP A 19 -23.42 -8.51 -4.34
N ALA A 20 -23.01 -9.55 -3.59
CA ALA A 20 -23.31 -9.68 -2.16
C ALA A 20 -22.53 -8.69 -1.28
N LEU A 21 -21.30 -8.34 -1.67
CA LEU A 21 -20.42 -7.44 -0.92
C LEU A 21 -20.43 -6.00 -1.46
N ASP A 22 -21.07 -5.76 -2.60
CA ASP A 22 -21.11 -4.48 -3.33
C ASP A 22 -19.70 -3.87 -3.52
N VAL A 23 -18.73 -4.73 -3.85
CA VAL A 23 -17.34 -4.33 -4.10
C VAL A 23 -16.99 -4.42 -5.58
N PRO A 24 -16.03 -3.63 -6.07
CA PRO A 24 -15.41 -3.87 -7.36
C PRO A 24 -14.84 -5.29 -7.47
N LEU A 25 -15.03 -5.96 -8.62
CA LEU A 25 -14.48 -7.30 -8.87
C LEU A 25 -12.96 -7.38 -8.66
N ALA A 26 -12.26 -6.28 -8.94
CA ALA A 26 -10.82 -6.17 -8.72
C ALA A 26 -10.43 -6.36 -7.25
N ASP A 27 -11.29 -5.98 -6.30
CA ASP A 27 -11.03 -6.09 -4.87
C ASP A 27 -11.18 -7.54 -4.36
N LEU A 28 -11.83 -8.41 -5.14
CA LEU A 28 -11.96 -9.85 -4.87
C LEU A 28 -10.81 -10.67 -5.47
N LEU A 29 -10.01 -10.07 -6.34
CA LEU A 29 -8.86 -10.71 -6.97
C LEU A 29 -7.61 -10.42 -6.12
N VAL A 30 -7.06 -11.46 -5.50
CA VAL A 30 -5.75 -11.34 -4.84
C VAL A 30 -4.69 -11.14 -5.92
N ASP A 31 -4.05 -9.96 -5.92
CA ASP A 31 -2.84 -9.73 -6.71
C ASP A 31 -1.77 -10.76 -6.30
N ARG A 32 -1.25 -11.51 -7.27
CA ARG A 32 -0.16 -12.47 -7.00
C ARG A 32 1.03 -11.71 -6.36
N ASP A 33 1.64 -12.31 -5.34
CA ASP A 33 2.70 -11.76 -4.48
C ASP A 33 3.94 -11.16 -5.19
N ALA A 34 4.02 -11.24 -6.51
CA ALA A 34 5.09 -10.69 -7.32
C ALA A 34 4.54 -9.70 -8.36
N LEU A 35 4.83 -8.42 -8.17
CA LEU A 35 4.64 -7.38 -9.18
C LEU A 35 5.30 -7.81 -10.51
N HIS A 36 4.75 -7.41 -11.66
CA HIS A 36 5.39 -7.68 -12.95
C HIS A 36 6.83 -7.11 -12.96
N ARG A 37 7.80 -7.81 -13.59
CA ARG A 37 9.24 -7.45 -13.59
C ARG A 37 9.56 -5.95 -13.73
N PRO A 38 9.00 -5.18 -14.69
CA PRO A 38 9.25 -3.75 -14.81
C PRO A 38 8.73 -2.94 -13.61
N VAL A 39 7.64 -3.37 -12.99
CA VAL A 39 7.09 -2.71 -11.79
C VAL A 39 7.96 -3.00 -10.57
N GLN A 40 8.53 -4.22 -10.46
CA GLN A 40 9.49 -4.52 -9.40
C GLN A 40 10.77 -3.68 -9.52
N GLU A 41 11.31 -3.54 -10.73
CA GLU A 41 12.52 -2.76 -10.99
C GLU A 41 12.29 -1.28 -10.63
N ARG A 42 11.17 -0.70 -11.05
CA ARG A 42 10.76 0.66 -10.65
C ARG A 42 10.57 0.78 -9.14
N ALA A 43 9.93 -0.19 -8.50
CA ALA A 43 9.73 -0.18 -7.05
C ALA A 43 11.07 -0.22 -6.27
N LYS A 44 12.07 -0.96 -6.76
CA LYS A 44 13.43 -0.97 -6.19
C LYS A 44 14.10 0.40 -6.31
N MET A 45 13.97 1.04 -7.47
CA MET A 45 14.51 2.39 -7.71
C MET A 45 13.85 3.44 -6.81
N VAL A 46 12.53 3.38 -6.63
CA VAL A 46 11.79 4.26 -5.70
C VAL A 46 12.27 4.06 -4.26
N LYS A 47 12.48 2.81 -3.82
CA LYS A 47 13.03 2.52 -2.48
C LYS A 47 14.44 3.10 -2.31
N ALA A 48 15.30 2.99 -3.33
CA ALA A 48 16.64 3.57 -3.31
C ALA A 48 16.59 5.10 -3.19
N MET A 49 15.74 5.77 -3.97
CA MET A 49 15.54 7.22 -3.90
C MET A 49 15.04 7.67 -2.52
N LYS A 50 14.04 6.97 -1.96
CA LYS A 50 13.53 7.27 -0.61
C LYS A 50 14.64 7.26 0.44
N THR A 51 15.53 6.27 0.37
CA THR A 51 16.68 6.16 1.26
C THR A 51 17.68 7.29 1.04
N ALA A 52 18.00 7.63 -0.22
CA ALA A 52 18.89 8.73 -0.56
C ALA A 52 18.36 10.08 -0.07
N VAL A 53 17.08 10.35 -0.27
CA VAL A 53 16.42 11.58 0.21
C VAL A 53 16.37 11.62 1.74
N SER A 54 16.11 10.51 2.42
CA SER A 54 16.20 10.44 3.87
C SER A 54 17.61 10.75 4.37
N LEU A 55 18.66 10.20 3.74
CA LEU A 55 20.05 10.51 4.06
C LEU A 55 20.36 12.01 3.87
N ARG A 56 19.85 12.61 2.79
CA ARG A 56 19.99 14.06 2.55
C ARG A 56 19.32 14.88 3.65
N GLN A 57 18.18 14.44 4.17
CA GLN A 57 17.43 15.14 5.21
C GLN A 57 17.95 14.91 6.63
N MET A 58 18.80 13.90 6.85
CA MET A 58 19.40 13.63 8.16
C MET A 58 20.43 14.69 8.54
N LYS A 59 20.54 14.97 9.84
CA LYS A 59 21.63 15.79 10.39
C LYS A 59 22.94 14.99 10.31
N ALA A 60 23.68 15.18 9.22
CA ALA A 60 24.94 14.51 8.95
C ALA A 60 26.06 15.53 8.64
N PRO A 61 27.34 15.12 8.71
CA PRO A 61 28.45 15.99 8.34
C PRO A 61 28.34 16.47 6.88
N PRO A 62 28.88 17.65 6.53
CA PRO A 62 28.75 18.23 5.18
C PRO A 62 29.20 17.31 4.04
N ARG A 63 30.19 16.45 4.30
CA ARG A 63 30.66 15.44 3.34
C ARG A 63 29.59 14.40 3.00
N VAL A 64 28.83 13.95 3.99
CA VAL A 64 27.74 12.98 3.81
C VAL A 64 26.59 13.60 3.05
N HIS A 65 26.29 14.89 3.33
CA HIS A 65 25.23 15.60 2.61
C HIS A 65 25.54 15.70 1.10
N ARG A 66 26.77 16.10 0.74
CA ARG A 66 27.19 16.14 -0.67
C ARG A 66 27.08 14.78 -1.36
N LEU A 67 27.49 13.70 -0.67
CA LEU A 67 27.36 12.35 -1.21
C LEU A 67 25.89 11.94 -1.41
N ALA A 68 25.00 12.33 -0.50
CA ALA A 68 23.57 12.08 -0.63
C ALA A 68 22.94 12.89 -1.76
N GLU A 69 23.37 14.14 -1.98
CA GLU A 69 22.95 14.96 -3.12
C GLU A 69 23.38 14.33 -4.45
N MET A 70 24.66 13.97 -4.58
CA MET A 70 25.17 13.29 -5.77
C MET A 70 24.42 11.97 -6.05
N LEU A 71 24.12 11.19 -5.00
CA LEU A 71 23.35 9.95 -5.15
C LEU A 71 21.92 10.22 -5.66
N CYS A 72 21.28 11.30 -5.21
CA CYS A 72 19.96 11.68 -5.72
C CYS A 72 20.04 12.07 -7.21
N GLU A 73 21.05 12.84 -7.60
CA GLU A 73 21.26 13.25 -9.01
C GLU A 73 21.48 12.05 -9.93
N GLN A 74 22.34 11.11 -9.52
CA GLN A 74 22.61 9.87 -10.25
C GLN A 74 21.35 9.00 -10.42
N LEU A 75 20.50 8.91 -9.38
CA LEU A 75 19.24 8.17 -9.47
C LEU A 75 18.24 8.84 -10.42
N ILE A 76 18.18 10.16 -10.46
CA ILE A 76 17.32 10.92 -11.38
C ILE A 76 17.78 10.75 -12.83
N GLU A 77 19.09 10.67 -13.08
CA GLU A 77 19.63 10.40 -14.41
C GLU A 77 19.20 9.03 -14.94
N VAL A 78 19.20 8.00 -14.08
CA VAL A 78 18.75 6.65 -14.43
C VAL A 78 17.23 6.58 -14.59
N MET A 79 16.47 7.32 -13.77
CA MET A 79 15.01 7.26 -13.75
C MET A 79 14.40 8.64 -13.40
N PRO A 80 14.04 9.48 -14.39
CA PRO A 80 13.71 10.90 -14.17
C PRO A 80 12.44 11.13 -13.36
N GLU A 81 11.51 10.18 -13.39
CA GLU A 81 10.30 10.13 -12.57
C GLU A 81 10.58 10.09 -11.06
N LEU A 82 11.81 9.81 -10.63
CA LEU A 82 12.21 9.84 -9.23
C LEU A 82 12.31 11.25 -8.63
N ARG A 83 12.29 12.31 -9.44
CA ARG A 83 12.42 13.70 -8.95
C ARG A 83 11.32 14.09 -7.95
N GLU A 84 10.14 13.50 -8.10
CA GLU A 84 8.97 13.77 -7.25
C GLU A 84 8.94 12.90 -5.99
N VAL A 85 9.84 11.91 -5.88
CA VAL A 85 9.85 10.97 -4.75
C VAL A 85 10.49 11.61 -3.52
N GLY A 86 9.67 11.85 -2.50
CA GLY A 86 10.14 12.27 -1.17
C GLY A 86 10.80 11.13 -0.40
N GLY A 87 11.50 11.47 0.69
CA GLY A 87 12.17 10.50 1.56
C GLY A 87 11.19 9.58 2.30
N TRP A 88 11.74 8.59 3.02
CA TRP A 88 10.92 7.82 3.95
C TRP A 88 10.23 8.75 4.95
N PRO A 89 8.96 8.48 5.32
CA PRO A 89 8.31 9.22 6.38
C PRO A 89 9.16 9.09 7.65
N GLN A 90 9.74 10.21 8.11
CA GLN A 90 10.74 10.23 9.19
C GLN A 90 10.19 9.74 10.54
N PHE A 91 8.89 9.63 10.67
CA PHE A 91 8.19 9.00 11.78
C PHE A 91 6.99 8.27 11.19
N GLY A 92 6.76 7.02 11.62
CA GLY A 92 5.54 6.28 11.31
C GLY A 92 4.37 7.24 11.51
N ALA A 93 3.60 7.46 10.44
CA ALA A 93 2.63 8.54 10.37
C ALA A 93 1.93 8.66 11.72
N ARG A 94 2.04 9.83 12.37
CA ARG A 94 0.98 10.22 13.29
C ARG A 94 -0.27 10.25 12.42
N ARG A 95 -0.99 9.12 12.36
CA ARG A 95 -2.42 9.13 12.10
C ARG A 95 -2.90 10.26 13.00
N GLY A 96 -3.36 11.36 12.40
CA GLY A 96 -3.96 12.44 13.17
C GLY A 96 -4.93 11.78 14.13
N LYS A 97 -4.87 12.13 15.42
CA LYS A 97 -5.73 11.55 16.47
C LYS A 97 -7.23 11.59 16.11
N SER A 98 -7.65 12.31 15.06
CA SER A 98 -9.02 12.33 14.56
C SER A 98 -9.45 11.09 13.78
N VAL A 99 -8.55 10.32 13.14
CA VAL A 99 -8.99 9.17 12.31
C VAL A 99 -9.32 7.94 13.16
N LEU A 100 -8.57 7.70 14.25
CA LEU A 100 -8.90 6.64 15.21
C LEU A 100 -10.20 6.94 15.99
N GLY A 101 -10.56 8.22 16.10
CA GLY A 101 -11.81 8.65 16.72
C GLY A 101 -13.04 8.28 15.90
N ARG A 102 -12.96 8.30 14.56
CA ARG A 102 -14.15 8.08 13.71
C ARG A 102 -14.73 6.67 13.87
N ILE A 103 -13.87 5.65 13.99
CA ILE A 103 -14.27 4.26 14.22
C ILE A 103 -14.89 4.07 15.62
N LEU A 104 -14.46 4.86 16.61
CA LEU A 104 -15.06 4.88 17.95
C LEU A 104 -16.35 5.72 18.02
N CYS A 105 -16.47 6.75 17.18
CA CYS A 105 -17.61 7.67 17.14
C CYS A 105 -18.78 7.16 16.29
N GLU A 106 -18.53 6.27 15.34
CA GLU A 106 -19.55 5.61 14.51
C GLU A 106 -19.49 4.09 14.72
N PRO A 107 -19.95 3.56 15.88
CA PRO A 107 -20.13 2.13 16.05
C PRO A 107 -21.17 1.65 15.03
N ILE A 108 -20.76 0.70 14.17
CA ILE A 108 -21.68 0.03 13.25
C ILE A 108 -22.61 -0.84 14.10
N ASP A 109 -23.90 -0.56 14.05
CA ASP A 109 -24.91 -1.34 14.76
C ASP A 109 -25.07 -2.70 14.06
N THR A 110 -24.46 -3.74 14.64
CA THR A 110 -24.52 -5.11 14.14
C THR A 110 -25.74 -5.88 14.61
N SER A 111 -26.69 -5.25 15.32
CA SER A 111 -27.91 -5.90 15.84
C SER A 111 -28.79 -6.49 14.74
N ASN A 112 -28.68 -5.96 13.52
CA ASN A 112 -29.44 -6.42 12.34
C ASN A 112 -28.71 -7.52 11.54
N LEU A 113 -27.49 -7.91 11.90
CA LEU A 113 -26.76 -9.03 11.29
C LEU A 113 -27.25 -10.40 11.81
N ARG A 114 -28.53 -10.52 12.16
CA ARG A 114 -29.16 -11.83 12.35
C ARG A 114 -29.17 -12.52 10.99
N LEU A 115 -28.15 -13.34 10.76
CA LEU A 115 -28.24 -14.48 9.85
C LEU A 115 -29.49 -15.24 10.27
N SER A 116 -30.51 -15.15 9.43
CA SER A 116 -31.64 -16.05 9.46
C SER A 116 -31.08 -17.44 9.15
N ASP A 117 -30.59 -18.12 10.17
CA ASP A 117 -30.57 -19.57 10.19
C ASP A 117 -32.04 -20.00 10.12
N SER A 118 -32.47 -20.42 8.95
CA SER A 118 -33.77 -21.04 8.73
C SER A 118 -33.63 -22.10 7.65
N GLU A 119 -33.58 -23.33 8.17
CA GLU A 119 -33.96 -24.64 7.60
C GLU A 119 -33.14 -25.25 6.44
#